data_AF-A0A7K0A435-F1
#
_entry.id   AF-A0A7K0A435-F1
#
_cell.length_a   1.000
_cell.length_b   1.000
_cell.length_c   1.000
_cell.angle_alpha   90.00
_cell.angle_beta   90.00
_cell.angle_gamma   90.00
#
_symmetry.space_group_name_H-M   'P 1'
#
loop_
_entity.id
_entity.type
_entity.pdbx_description
1 polymer ?
#
loop_
_entity_poly.entity_id
_entity_poly.type
_entity_poly.pdbx_seq_one_letter_code
_entity_poly.pdbx_strand_id
1 'polypeptide(L)'
;MLGDSPEEGQAHFGPGGPVEAAKSWVEDIVVRRDVRSAWRTTDPDYRLALTQAIIFLNPQHPPLMGYERDELAHALAEEDPKHPLWESFENLLAEEFLTDLGEVRVENWTAVSPRPIAPDYELVLFPREQGEEQEPPELYAHGILIHFRDGRWLVAGLSERQAVPGWPPDLGY
;
A
#
# COMPACT_ATOMS: atom_id res chain seq x y z
N MET A 1 29.24 15.70 5.04
CA MET A 1 27.89 15.77 5.65
C MET A 1 27.15 16.90 4.97
N LEU A 2 26.39 16.60 3.93
CA LEU A 2 25.33 17.50 3.44
C LEU A 2 24.15 17.17 4.35
N GLY A 3 23.85 18.07 5.29
CA GLY A 3 22.67 17.94 6.13
C GLY A 3 21.47 18.40 5.32
N ASP A 4 20.44 17.55 5.24
CA ASP A 4 19.15 17.89 4.64
C ASP A 4 18.68 19.25 5.15
N SER A 5 18.26 20.11 4.22
CA SER A 5 17.75 21.43 4.56
C SER A 5 16.45 21.31 5.37
N PRO A 6 16.10 22.32 6.19
CA PRO A 6 14.84 22.30 6.95
C PRO A 6 13.59 22.13 6.08
N GLU A 7 13.64 22.60 4.84
CA GLU A 7 12.57 22.47 3.84
C GLU A 7 12.45 21.02 3.32
N GLU A 8 13.57 20.33 3.07
CA GLU A 8 13.59 18.90 2.73
C GLU A 8 13.06 18.06 3.91
N GLY A 9 13.52 18.34 5.13
CA GLY A 9 12.98 17.68 6.34
C GLY A 9 11.47 17.87 6.50
N GLN A 10 10.94 19.05 6.16
CA GLN A 10 9.50 19.31 6.21
C GLN A 10 8.73 18.64 5.06
N ALA A 11 9.33 18.46 3.89
CA ALA A 11 8.71 17.72 2.79
C ALA A 11 8.59 16.21 3.10
N HIS A 12 9.60 15.62 3.75
CA HIS A 12 9.66 14.18 4.06
C HIS A 12 8.90 13.80 5.34
N PHE A 13 8.94 14.66 6.37
CA PHE A 13 8.38 14.37 7.70
C PHE A 13 7.27 15.33 8.14
N GLY A 14 7.00 16.38 7.37
CA GLY A 14 5.97 17.36 7.69
C GLY A 14 4.56 16.92 7.29
N PRO A 15 3.55 17.75 7.63
CA PRO A 15 2.15 17.46 7.33
C PRO A 15 1.91 17.22 5.83
N GLY A 16 1.24 16.12 5.50
CA GLY A 16 0.98 15.69 4.13
C GLY A 16 2.17 15.06 3.43
N GLY A 17 3.27 14.75 4.15
CA GLY A 17 4.44 14.06 3.62
C GLY A 17 4.25 12.54 3.47
N PRO A 18 5.25 11.83 2.91
CA PRO A 18 5.20 10.40 2.61
C PRO A 18 5.03 9.54 3.85
N VAL A 19 5.66 9.92 4.98
CA VAL A 19 5.51 9.22 6.25
C VAL A 19 4.08 9.28 6.78
N GLU A 20 3.43 10.46 6.72
CA GLU A 20 2.04 10.61 7.16
C GLU A 20 1.07 9.87 6.24
N ALA A 21 1.31 9.90 4.93
CA ALA A 21 0.52 9.14 3.95
C ALA A 21 0.58 7.63 4.23
N ALA A 22 1.79 7.09 4.43
CA ALA A 22 1.99 5.68 4.76
C ALA A 22 1.30 5.30 6.08
N LYS A 23 1.50 6.10 7.14
CA LYS A 23 0.86 5.87 8.45
C LYS A 23 -0.65 5.89 8.36
N SER A 24 -1.22 6.91 7.73
CA SER A 24 -2.68 7.04 7.57
C SER A 24 -3.28 5.85 6.85
N TRP A 25 -2.63 5.39 5.76
CA TRP A 25 -3.06 4.22 5.00
C TRP A 25 -3.02 2.93 5.83
N VAL A 26 -1.95 2.70 6.61
CA VAL A 26 -1.86 1.53 7.50
C VAL A 26 -2.89 1.61 8.62
N GLU A 27 -3.12 2.78 9.21
CA GLU A 27 -4.16 3.00 10.23
C GLU A 27 -5.55 2.65 9.71
N ASP A 28 -5.88 3.07 8.49
CA ASP A 28 -7.16 2.76 7.84
C ASP A 28 -7.37 1.24 7.74
N ILE A 29 -6.35 0.49 7.33
CA ILE A 29 -6.42 -0.96 7.14
C ILE A 29 -6.40 -1.73 8.46
N VAL A 30 -5.43 -1.44 9.34
CA VAL A 30 -5.13 -2.27 10.51
C VAL A 30 -6.02 -1.92 11.69
N VAL A 31 -6.23 -0.62 11.93
CA VAL A 31 -6.97 -0.13 13.10
C VAL A 31 -8.44 0.07 12.77
N ARG A 32 -8.74 0.80 11.69
CA ARG A 32 -10.13 1.17 11.35
C ARG A 32 -10.87 0.08 10.57
N ARG A 33 -10.13 -0.87 9.97
CA ARG A 33 -10.68 -1.88 9.06
C ARG A 33 -11.50 -1.25 7.93
N ASP A 34 -11.05 -0.08 7.45
CA ASP A 34 -11.69 0.73 6.42
C ASP A 34 -10.85 0.70 5.14
N VAL A 35 -10.98 -0.40 4.41
CA VAL A 35 -10.23 -0.61 3.16
C VAL A 35 -10.63 0.43 2.11
N ARG A 36 -11.90 0.84 2.05
CA ARG A 36 -12.36 1.92 1.16
C ARG A 36 -11.62 3.25 1.38
N SER A 37 -11.34 3.65 2.63
CA SER A 37 -10.55 4.86 2.90
C SER A 37 -9.09 4.71 2.44
N ALA A 38 -8.45 3.57 2.75
CA ALA A 38 -7.10 3.26 2.28
C ALA A 38 -7.01 3.17 0.74
N TRP A 39 -8.04 2.63 0.09
CA TRP A 39 -8.11 2.49 -1.37
C TRP A 39 -8.04 3.83 -2.08
N ARG A 40 -8.69 4.86 -1.52
CA ARG A 40 -8.67 6.23 -2.07
C ARG A 40 -7.26 6.79 -2.08
N THR A 41 -6.43 6.48 -1.09
CA THR A 41 -5.04 6.93 -0.95
C THR A 41 -4.01 5.94 -1.54
N THR A 42 -4.48 4.92 -2.26
CA THR A 42 -3.64 3.99 -3.03
C THR A 42 -3.35 4.55 -4.43
N ASP A 43 -2.16 4.32 -4.97
CA ASP A 43 -1.79 4.77 -6.31
C ASP A 43 -2.67 4.10 -7.39
N PRO A 44 -3.10 4.81 -8.46
CA PRO A 44 -3.94 4.23 -9.50
C PRO A 44 -3.36 2.97 -10.15
N ASP A 45 -2.05 2.93 -10.39
CA ASP A 45 -1.41 1.78 -11.03
C ASP A 45 -1.35 0.61 -10.05
N TYR A 46 -1.12 0.89 -8.76
CA TYR A 46 -1.14 -0.14 -7.74
C TYR A 46 -2.55 -0.70 -7.49
N ARG A 47 -3.59 0.16 -7.48
CA ARG A 47 -4.99 -0.28 -7.42
C ARG A 47 -5.31 -1.23 -8.56
N LEU A 48 -4.96 -0.85 -9.79
CA LEU A 48 -5.22 -1.68 -10.96
C LEU A 48 -4.47 -3.03 -10.87
N ALA A 49 -3.19 -3.03 -10.49
CA ALA A 49 -2.42 -4.25 -10.33
C ALA A 49 -3.02 -5.17 -9.25
N LEU A 50 -3.42 -4.63 -8.09
CA LEU A 50 -4.08 -5.40 -7.02
C LEU A 50 -5.41 -6.00 -7.48
N THR A 51 -6.23 -5.21 -8.17
CA THR A 51 -7.49 -5.69 -8.72
C THR A 51 -7.28 -6.81 -9.72
N GLN A 52 -6.32 -6.65 -10.64
CA GLN A 52 -5.95 -7.69 -11.58
C GLN A 52 -5.42 -8.94 -10.86
N ALA A 53 -4.68 -8.79 -9.77
CA ALA A 53 -4.13 -9.92 -9.03
C ALA A 53 -5.24 -10.76 -8.41
N ILE A 54 -6.21 -10.12 -7.74
CA ILE A 54 -7.39 -10.78 -7.18
C ILE A 54 -8.15 -11.54 -8.28
N ILE A 55 -8.44 -10.88 -9.41
CA ILE A 55 -9.17 -11.52 -10.52
C ILE A 55 -8.36 -12.68 -11.12
N PHE A 56 -7.05 -12.52 -11.26
CA PHE A 56 -6.15 -13.54 -11.81
C PHE A 56 -6.03 -14.77 -10.91
N LEU A 57 -5.98 -14.58 -9.59
CA LEU A 57 -5.90 -15.65 -8.59
C LEU A 57 -7.25 -16.36 -8.37
N ASN A 58 -8.36 -15.71 -8.71
CA ASN A 58 -9.72 -16.20 -8.48
C ASN A 58 -10.51 -16.48 -9.77
N PRO A 59 -9.96 -17.14 -10.81
CA PRO A 59 -10.59 -17.24 -12.13
C PRO A 59 -11.89 -18.05 -12.17
N GLN A 60 -12.18 -18.82 -11.12
CA GLN A 60 -13.39 -19.63 -10.98
C GLN A 60 -14.39 -19.04 -9.97
N HIS A 61 -14.15 -17.82 -9.48
CA HIS A 61 -15.02 -17.21 -8.48
C HIS A 61 -16.38 -16.87 -9.10
N PRO A 62 -17.51 -17.43 -8.62
CA PRO A 62 -18.79 -17.32 -9.31
C PRO A 62 -19.26 -15.89 -9.62
N PRO A 63 -19.04 -14.88 -8.75
CA PRO A 63 -19.31 -13.48 -9.06
C PRO A 63 -18.61 -12.88 -10.28
N LEU A 64 -17.46 -13.43 -10.69
CA LEU A 64 -16.70 -12.94 -11.85
C LEU A 64 -17.24 -13.50 -13.17
N MET A 65 -18.07 -14.55 -13.12
CA MET A 65 -18.64 -15.16 -14.32
C MET A 65 -19.61 -14.19 -15.00
N GLY A 66 -19.30 -13.80 -16.24
CA GLY A 66 -20.15 -12.93 -17.08
C GLY A 66 -19.65 -11.50 -17.24
N TYR A 67 -18.58 -11.10 -16.52
CA TYR A 67 -17.89 -9.83 -16.76
C TYR A 67 -16.68 -10.05 -17.68
N GLU A 68 -16.39 -9.05 -18.52
CA GLU A 68 -15.09 -8.96 -19.18
C GLU A 68 -14.04 -8.56 -18.13
N ARG A 69 -12.89 -9.21 -18.16
CA ARG A 69 -11.89 -9.17 -17.10
C ARG A 69 -11.22 -7.81 -17.00
N ASP A 70 -10.88 -7.19 -18.12
CA ASP A 70 -10.23 -5.89 -18.16
C ASP A 70 -11.22 -4.79 -17.77
N GLU A 71 -12.44 -4.83 -18.30
CA GLU A 71 -13.51 -3.90 -17.92
C GLU A 71 -13.80 -3.94 -16.43
N LEU A 72 -13.91 -5.15 -15.86
CA LEU A 72 -14.13 -5.32 -14.42
C LEU A 72 -12.94 -4.80 -13.60
N ALA A 73 -11.71 -5.08 -14.05
CA ALA A 73 -10.52 -4.61 -13.37
C ALA A 73 -10.47 -3.08 -13.31
N HIS A 74 -10.77 -2.40 -14.42
CA HIS A 74 -10.80 -0.93 -14.45
C HIS A 74 -11.92 -0.36 -13.57
N ALA A 75 -13.12 -0.95 -13.60
CA ALA A 75 -14.26 -0.48 -12.80
C ALA A 75 -14.02 -0.61 -11.28
N LEU A 76 -13.32 -1.66 -10.85
CA LEU A 76 -12.96 -1.87 -9.44
C LEU A 76 -11.71 -1.07 -9.03
N ALA A 77 -10.84 -0.71 -9.97
CA ALA A 77 -9.62 0.08 -9.73
C ALA A 77 -9.84 1.60 -9.62
N GLU A 78 -11.07 2.07 -9.84
CA GLU A 78 -11.45 3.47 -9.63
C GLU A 78 -11.12 3.92 -8.18
N GLU A 79 -10.92 5.24 -7.98
CA GLU A 79 -10.64 5.78 -6.64
C GLU A 79 -11.82 5.58 -5.67
N ASP A 80 -13.06 5.69 -6.17
CA ASP A 80 -14.28 5.48 -5.38
C ASP A 80 -15.24 4.52 -6.12
N PRO A 81 -14.93 3.21 -6.16
CA PRO A 81 -15.64 2.26 -6.99
C PRO A 81 -17.12 2.18 -6.63
N LYS A 82 -17.94 2.23 -7.68
CA LYS A 82 -19.41 2.07 -7.62
C LYS A 82 -19.88 0.73 -8.16
N HIS A 83 -18.95 -0.12 -8.60
CA HIS A 83 -19.27 -1.42 -9.15
C HIS A 83 -19.96 -2.31 -8.10
N PRO A 84 -21.03 -3.05 -8.43
CA PRO A 84 -21.75 -3.90 -7.48
C PRO A 84 -20.89 -4.98 -6.80
N LEU A 85 -19.79 -5.38 -7.43
CA LEU A 85 -18.86 -6.37 -6.88
C LEU A 85 -17.83 -5.78 -5.90
N TRP A 86 -17.87 -4.46 -5.65
CA TRP A 86 -16.89 -3.80 -4.78
C TRP A 86 -16.77 -4.49 -3.41
N GLU A 87 -17.89 -4.73 -2.71
CA GLU A 87 -17.83 -5.31 -1.36
C GLU A 87 -17.21 -6.70 -1.36
N SER A 88 -17.46 -7.50 -2.40
CA SER A 88 -16.83 -8.82 -2.54
C SER A 88 -15.33 -8.71 -2.83
N PHE A 89 -14.94 -7.76 -3.68
CA PHE A 89 -13.54 -7.48 -3.99
C PHE A 89 -12.78 -6.97 -2.76
N GLU A 90 -13.36 -6.05 -1.99
CA GLU A 90 -12.78 -5.48 -0.78
C GLU A 90 -12.45 -6.55 0.27
N ASN A 91 -13.36 -7.52 0.46
CA ASN A 91 -13.12 -8.64 1.37
C ASN A 91 -11.98 -9.54 0.90
N LEU A 92 -11.95 -9.91 -0.39
CA LEU A 92 -10.86 -10.73 -0.94
C LEU A 92 -9.52 -9.99 -0.86
N LEU A 93 -9.50 -8.69 -1.13
CA LEU A 93 -8.29 -7.87 -1.01
C LEU A 93 -7.77 -7.86 0.43
N ALA A 94 -8.66 -7.67 1.41
CA ALA A 94 -8.29 -7.70 2.82
C ALA A 94 -7.72 -9.06 3.23
N GLU A 95 -8.39 -10.15 2.84
CA GLU A 95 -8.01 -11.51 3.17
C GLU A 95 -6.68 -11.92 2.52
N GLU A 96 -6.52 -11.70 1.21
CA GLU A 96 -5.38 -12.21 0.43
C GLU A 96 -4.11 -11.36 0.54
N PHE A 97 -4.22 -10.03 0.68
CA PHE A 97 -3.06 -9.14 0.55
C PHE A 97 -2.78 -8.27 1.77
N LEU A 98 -3.80 -7.96 2.57
CA LEU A 98 -3.66 -6.98 3.65
C LEU A 98 -3.61 -7.61 5.05
N THR A 99 -3.86 -8.91 5.19
CA THR A 99 -3.81 -9.62 6.47
C THR A 99 -2.42 -9.52 7.14
N ASP A 100 -1.34 -9.63 6.36
CA ASP A 100 0.03 -9.61 6.87
C ASP A 100 0.46 -8.24 7.44
N LEU A 101 -0.24 -7.16 7.07
CA LEU A 101 -0.04 -5.83 7.65
C LEU A 101 -0.47 -5.77 9.12
N GLY A 102 -1.28 -6.72 9.60
CA GLY A 102 -1.72 -6.80 11.00
C GLY A 102 -0.59 -7.03 11.99
N GLU A 103 0.61 -7.43 11.54
CA GLU A 103 1.80 -7.56 12.38
C GLU A 103 2.53 -6.23 12.60
N VAL A 104 2.14 -5.17 11.88
CA VAL A 104 2.70 -3.82 12.07
C VAL A 104 2.16 -3.22 13.36
N ARG A 105 3.04 -3.02 14.35
CA ARG A 105 2.71 -2.38 15.62
C ARG A 105 2.67 -0.86 15.46
N VAL A 106 1.46 -0.30 15.45
CA VAL A 106 1.20 1.13 15.30
C VAL A 106 1.87 1.95 16.42
N GLU A 107 2.04 1.34 17.59
CA GLU A 107 2.65 1.94 18.78
C GLU A 107 4.15 2.23 18.61
N ASN A 108 4.83 1.56 17.66
CA ASN A 108 6.28 1.66 17.43
C ASN A 108 6.64 2.65 16.31
N TRP A 109 5.68 3.45 15.83
CA TRP A 109 5.82 4.35 14.68
C TRP A 109 6.71 5.59 14.88
N THR A 110 7.37 5.71 16.03
CA THR A 110 8.30 6.81 16.33
C THR A 110 9.62 6.72 15.55
N ALA A 111 9.95 5.54 14.98
CA ALA A 111 11.17 5.31 14.21
C ALA A 111 10.93 5.08 12.71
N VAL A 112 9.80 5.56 12.17
CA VAL A 112 9.51 5.49 10.73
C VAL A 112 10.43 6.45 9.97
N SER A 113 11.13 5.93 8.96
CA SER A 113 12.04 6.72 8.13
C SER A 113 11.69 6.61 6.64
N PRO A 114 11.57 7.73 5.93
CA PRO A 114 11.50 7.75 4.48
C PRO A 114 12.90 7.59 3.88
N ARG A 115 12.98 6.88 2.75
CA ARG A 115 14.17 6.77 1.90
C ARG A 115 13.77 7.08 0.47
N PRO A 116 14.22 8.19 -0.13
CA PRO A 116 14.06 8.42 -1.56
C PRO A 116 14.69 7.29 -2.36
N ILE A 117 13.94 6.72 -3.31
CA ILE A 117 14.44 5.62 -4.16
C ILE A 117 14.49 5.99 -5.66
N ALA A 118 13.62 6.90 -6.10
CA ALA A 118 13.54 7.43 -7.45
C ALA A 118 12.84 8.81 -7.40
N PRO A 119 12.85 9.62 -8.47
CA PRO A 119 12.06 10.84 -8.53
C PRO A 119 10.59 10.54 -8.18
N ASP A 120 10.01 11.35 -7.30
CA ASP A 120 8.63 11.19 -6.82
C ASP A 120 8.33 9.91 -6.01
N TYR A 121 9.32 9.04 -5.74
CA TYR A 121 9.12 7.81 -4.97
C TYR A 121 9.96 7.77 -3.69
N GLU A 122 9.30 7.39 -2.60
CA GLU A 122 9.92 7.18 -1.30
C GLU A 122 9.50 5.85 -0.70
N LEU A 123 10.46 5.12 -0.14
CA LEU A 123 10.21 3.93 0.64
C LEU A 123 10.13 4.31 2.12
N VAL A 124 8.97 4.13 2.72
CA VAL A 124 8.75 4.37 4.15
C VAL A 124 8.94 3.07 4.92
N LEU A 125 9.94 3.04 5.81
CA LEU A 125 10.32 1.85 6.56
C LEU A 125 9.64 1.84 7.93
N PHE A 126 8.83 0.81 8.18
CA PHE A 126 8.21 0.55 9.47
C PHE A 126 9.01 -0.52 10.23
N PRO A 127 9.63 -0.20 11.37
CA PRO A 127 10.39 -1.18 12.14
C PRO A 127 9.47 -2.28 12.69
N ARG A 128 9.93 -3.52 12.57
CA ARG A 128 9.33 -4.73 13.15
C ARG A 128 10.28 -5.22 14.25
N GLU A 129 9.77 -5.35 15.45
CA GLU A 129 10.48 -6.09 16.49
C GLU A 129 10.23 -7.58 16.26
N GLN A 130 11.30 -8.35 16.07
CA GLN A 130 11.27 -9.81 16.16
C GLN A 130 12.31 -10.24 17.18
N GLY A 131 11.89 -11.04 18.17
CA GLY A 131 12.79 -11.65 19.14
C GLY A 131 12.12 -11.94 20.49
N GLU A 132 12.36 -13.12 21.04
CA GLU A 132 12.34 -13.32 22.49
C GLU A 132 13.47 -12.47 23.10
N GLU A 133 13.32 -11.99 24.34
CA GLU A 133 14.18 -11.02 25.07
C GLU A 133 15.71 -11.32 25.10
N GLN A 134 16.20 -12.40 24.49
CA GLN A 134 17.56 -12.90 24.61
C GLN A 134 18.42 -12.88 23.32
N GLU A 135 17.86 -12.58 22.15
CA GLU A 135 18.66 -12.35 20.93
C GLU A 135 18.74 -10.84 20.59
N PRO A 136 19.87 -10.34 20.05
CA PRO A 136 19.92 -8.98 19.55
C PRO A 136 18.84 -8.83 18.48
N PRO A 137 17.92 -7.85 18.59
CA PRO A 137 16.79 -7.75 17.67
C PRO A 137 17.33 -7.53 16.26
N GLU A 138 17.13 -8.50 15.37
CA GLU A 138 17.24 -8.25 13.94
C GLU A 138 16.12 -7.28 13.58
N LEU A 139 16.49 -6.07 13.20
CA LEU A 139 15.55 -5.03 12.82
C LEU A 139 15.03 -5.35 11.42
N TYR A 140 14.00 -6.19 11.35
CA TYR A 140 13.21 -6.33 10.14
C TYR A 140 12.38 -5.06 9.96
N ALA A 141 12.27 -4.54 8.74
CA ALA A 141 11.41 -3.39 8.46
C ALA A 141 10.43 -3.75 7.34
N HIS A 142 9.16 -3.39 7.51
CA HIS A 142 8.17 -3.46 6.45
C HIS A 142 8.25 -2.17 5.64
N GLY A 143 8.57 -2.27 4.34
CA GLY A 143 8.70 -1.12 3.47
C GLY A 143 7.40 -0.84 2.74
N ILE A 144 6.86 0.38 2.86
CA ILE A 144 5.73 0.84 2.06
C ILE A 144 6.23 1.85 1.06
N LEU A 145 6.07 1.55 -0.22
CA LEU A 145 6.41 2.46 -1.30
C LEU A 145 5.33 3.52 -1.43
N ILE A 146 5.74 4.78 -1.45
CA ILE A 146 4.89 5.93 -1.60
C ILE A 146 5.31 6.69 -2.87
N HIS A 147 4.33 7.14 -3.64
CA HIS A 147 4.50 7.86 -4.89
C HIS A 147 3.83 9.24 -4.79
N PHE A 148 4.56 10.30 -5.14
CA PHE A 148 4.02 11.65 -5.24
C PHE A 148 3.39 11.85 -6.61
N ARG A 149 2.06 11.91 -6.65
CA ARG A 149 1.29 12.04 -7.89
C ARG A 149 0.15 13.02 -7.68
N ASP A 150 -0.05 13.89 -8.67
CA ASP A 150 -1.14 14.89 -8.65
C ASP A 150 -1.19 15.75 -7.38
N GLY A 151 -0.01 16.06 -6.82
CA GLY A 151 0.13 16.92 -5.63
C GLY A 151 -0.10 16.22 -4.29
N ARG A 152 -0.15 14.89 -4.26
CA ARG A 152 -0.33 14.09 -3.03
C ARG A 152 0.50 12.82 -3.04
N TRP A 153 0.81 12.32 -1.85
CA TRP A 153 1.50 11.05 -1.65
C TRP A 153 0.51 9.90 -1.59
N LEU A 154 0.78 8.85 -2.37
CA LEU A 154 -0.08 7.68 -2.55
C LEU A 154 0.70 6.39 -2.26
N VAL A 155 0.07 5.40 -1.64
CA VAL A 155 0.71 4.08 -1.47
C VAL A 155 0.77 3.36 -2.80
N ALA A 156 1.98 3.04 -3.27
CA ALA A 156 2.25 2.43 -4.57
C ALA A 156 2.80 1.00 -4.49
N GLY A 157 2.99 0.45 -3.29
CA GLY A 157 3.43 -0.93 -3.10
C GLY A 157 3.81 -1.24 -1.65
N LEU A 158 3.96 -2.54 -1.36
CA LEU A 158 4.49 -3.07 -0.09
C LEU A 158 5.94 -3.57 -0.21
N SER A 159 6.63 -3.13 -1.26
CA SER A 159 8.05 -3.41 -1.52
C SER A 159 8.68 -2.18 -2.17
N GLU A 160 10.00 -2.15 -2.34
CA GLU A 160 10.68 -1.05 -3.05
C GLU A 160 10.42 -1.03 -4.56
N ARG A 161 9.82 -2.09 -5.12
CA ARG A 161 9.53 -2.21 -6.54
C ARG A 161 8.09 -1.83 -6.81
N GLN A 162 7.89 -0.96 -7.80
CA GLN A 162 6.57 -0.54 -8.24
C GLN A 162 5.77 -1.73 -8.76
N ALA A 163 4.48 -1.77 -8.43
CA ALA A 163 3.55 -2.68 -9.06
C ALA A 163 3.31 -2.29 -10.53
N VAL A 164 3.23 -3.30 -11.40
CA VAL A 164 2.98 -3.14 -12.84
C VAL A 164 1.68 -3.86 -13.20
N PRO A 165 0.64 -3.12 -13.60
CA PRO A 165 -0.57 -3.71 -14.16
C PRO A 165 -0.29 -4.61 -15.37
N GLY A 166 -1.02 -5.72 -15.48
CA GLY A 166 -0.89 -6.68 -16.56
C GLY A 166 -1.62 -7.99 -16.30
N TRP A 167 -1.43 -8.95 -17.20
CA TRP A 167 -1.96 -10.31 -17.08
C TRP A 167 -0.86 -11.33 -17.40
N PRO A 168 -0.12 -11.85 -16.40
CA PRO A 168 -0.32 -11.61 -14.97
C PRO A 168 0.13 -10.21 -14.53
N PRO A 169 -0.46 -9.67 -13.46
CA PRO A 169 0.05 -8.45 -12.83
C PRO A 169 1.32 -8.76 -12.04
N ASP A 170 2.14 -7.74 -11.83
CA ASP A 170 3.33 -7.79 -10.99
C ASP A 170 3.15 -6.84 -9.82
N LEU A 171 3.16 -7.36 -8.59
CA LEU A 171 2.89 -6.56 -7.39
C LEU A 171 4.17 -6.08 -6.68
N GLY A 172 5.34 -6.32 -7.25
CA GLY A 172 6.60 -5.76 -6.77
C GLY A 172 7.34 -6.59 -5.72
N TYR A 173 6.66 -7.48 -5.00
CA TYR A 173 7.30 -8.37 -4.01
C TYR A 173 7.98 -9.60 -4.62
#